data_AF-A0A1G3UTS9-F1
#
_entry.id   AF-A0A1G3UTS9-F1
#
_cell.length_a   1.000
_cell.length_b   1.000
_cell.length_c   1.000
_cell.angle_alpha   90.00
_cell.angle_beta   90.00
_cell.angle_gamma   90.00
#
_symmetry.space_group_name_H-M   'P 1'
#
loop_
_entity.id
_entity.type
_entity.pdbx_description
1 polymer ?
#
loop_
_entity_poly.entity_id
_entity_poly.type
_entity_poly.pdbx_seq_one_letter_code
_entity_poly.pdbx_strand_id
1 'polypeptide(L)' 'MKCKDCGHEYLLAFSCKRRHFCPSCHQKRVVEFGEWLCMDVLKKVPHRHFVLSIPKILRQTSPARIKLLKRYDWMYASQE' A
#
# COMPACT_ATOMS: atom_id res chain seq x y z
N MET A 1 -2.08 -12.35 26.56
CA MET A 1 -0.74 -12.58 27.16
C MET A 1 -0.94 -12.52 28.67
N LYS A 2 -0.45 -13.49 29.45
CA LYS A 2 -0.64 -13.54 30.91
C LYS A 2 0.63 -13.05 31.60
N CYS A 3 0.50 -12.15 32.56
CA CYS A 3 1.62 -11.75 33.41
C CYS A 3 1.94 -12.86 34.41
N LYS A 4 3.21 -13.28 34.52
CA LYS A 4 3.61 -14.39 35.39
C LYS A 4 3.54 -14.03 36.88
N ASP A 5 3.63 -12.76 37.23
CA ASP A 5 3.65 -12.30 38.63
C ASP A 5 2.26 -11.97 39.19
N CYS A 6 1.32 -11.48 38.37
CA CYS A 6 -0.01 -11.06 38.84
C CYS A 6 -1.18 -11.86 38.25
N GLY A 7 -0.92 -12.86 37.40
CA GLY A 7 -1.94 -13.75 36.82
C GLY A 7 -2.95 -13.07 35.88
N HIS A 8 -2.86 -11.75 35.70
CA HIS A 8 -3.85 -10.98 34.96
C HIS A 8 -3.77 -11.29 33.46
N GLU A 9 -4.93 -11.58 32.87
CA GLU A 9 -5.06 -11.91 31.45
C GLU A 9 -5.48 -10.68 30.67
N TYR A 10 -4.64 -10.23 29.76
CA TYR A 10 -4.99 -9.18 28.81
C TYR A 10 -5.19 -9.79 27.43
N LEU A 11 -6.35 -9.50 26.85
CA LEU A 11 -6.60 -9.68 25.42
C LEU A 11 -5.74 -8.65 24.68
N LEU A 12 -4.60 -9.07 24.16
CA LEU A 12 -3.85 -8.24 23.22
C LEU A 12 -4.70 -8.17 21.95
N ALA A 13 -5.04 -6.95 21.51
CA ALA A 13 -5.61 -6.77 20.18
C ALA A 13 -4.65 -7.39 19.16
N PHE A 14 -5.09 -8.46 18.49
CA PHE A 14 -4.30 -9.09 17.45
C PHE A 14 -3.95 -8.04 16.39
N SER A 15 -2.67 -7.88 16.07
CA SER A 15 -2.28 -7.10 14.88
C SER A 15 -2.94 -7.77 13.66
N CYS A 16 -3.38 -6.99 12.69
CA CYS A 16 -4.23 -7.46 11.58
C CYS A 16 -3.56 -8.50 10.64
N LYS A 17 -2.40 -9.07 11.02
CA LYS A 17 -1.62 -10.08 10.27
C LYS A 17 -1.49 -9.76 8.78
N ARG A 18 -1.31 -8.48 8.44
CA ARG A 18 -1.18 -7.96 7.06
C ARG A 18 -2.47 -7.92 6.23
N ARG A 19 -3.65 -8.07 6.80
CA ARG A 19 -4.90 -8.03 6.01
C ARG A 19 -5.38 -6.61 5.64
N HIS A 20 -4.64 -5.55 5.97
CA HIS A 20 -4.95 -4.14 5.68
C HIS A 20 -6.33 -3.62 6.16
N PHE A 21 -7.11 -4.40 6.91
CA PHE A 21 -8.42 -3.99 7.43
C PHE A 21 -8.39 -3.00 8.59
N CYS A 22 -7.32 -3.00 9.41
CA CYS A 22 -7.22 -2.12 10.56
C CYS A 22 -6.39 -0.87 10.21
N PRO A 23 -6.94 0.35 10.32
CA PRO A 23 -6.23 1.59 9.96
C PRO A 23 -4.99 1.81 10.84
N SER A 24 -5.04 1.48 12.13
CA SER A 24 -3.90 1.65 13.04
C SER A 24 -2.71 0.73 12.69
N CYS A 25 -2.98 -0.53 12.34
CA CYS A 25 -1.93 -1.46 11.90
C CYS A 25 -1.41 -1.13 10.50
N HIS A 26 -2.28 -0.60 9.64
CA HIS A 26 -1.88 -0.18 8.30
C HIS A 26 -0.95 1.03 8.36
N GLN A 27 -1.31 2.06 9.15
CA GLN A 27 -0.52 3.28 9.30
C GLN A 27 0.89 2.98 9.82
N LYS A 28 1.00 2.16 10.88
CA LYS A 28 2.31 1.76 11.43
C LYS A 28 3.24 1.18 10.36
N ARG A 29 2.69 0.37 9.45
CA ARG A 29 3.48 -0.23 8.37
C ARG A 29 3.82 0.70 7.24
N VAL A 30 2.95 1.65 6.93
CA VAL A 30 3.27 2.68 5.94
C VAL A 30 4.50 3.47 6.42
N VAL A 31 4.58 3.75 7.72
CA VAL A 31 5.74 4.39 8.33
C VAL A 31 6.98 3.49 8.29
N GLU A 32 6.90 2.24 8.76
CA GLU A 32 8.02 1.27 8.70
C GLU A 32 8.54 1.08 7.27
N PHE A 33 7.64 0.99 6.29
CA PHE A 33 7.99 0.85 4.88
C PHE A 33 8.67 2.09 4.32
N GLY A 34 8.23 3.29 4.72
CA GLY A 34 8.85 4.55 4.31
C GLY A 34 10.29 4.68 4.83
N GLU A 35 10.54 4.27 6.08
CA GLU A 35 11.87 4.28 6.66
C GLU A 35 12.82 3.33 5.91
N TRP A 36 12.37 2.10 5.65
CA TRP A 36 13.11 1.12 4.85
C TRP A 36 13.42 1.63 3.43
N LEU A 37 12.45 2.28 2.78
CA LEU A 37 12.64 2.86 1.45
C LEU A 37 13.77 3.90 1.44
N CYS A 38 13.79 4.79 2.44
CA CYS A 38 14.79 5.84 2.54
C CYS A 38 16.19 5.31 2.89
N MET A 39 16.29 4.24 3.69
CA MET A 39 17.56 3.70 4.16
C MET A 39 18.19 2.72 3.16
N ASP A 40 17.40 1.80 2.61
CA ASP A 40 17.93 0.65 1.87
C ASP A 40 17.71 0.74 0.36
N VAL A 41 16.73 1.51 -0.12
CA VAL A 41 16.29 1.48 -1.53
C VAL A 41 16.63 2.76 -2.28
N LEU A 42 16.34 3.93 -1.72
CA LEU A 42 16.47 5.21 -2.42
C LEU A 42 17.89 5.75 -2.33
N LYS A 43 18.49 5.99 -3.50
CA LYS A 43 19.72 6.80 -3.61
C LYS A 43 19.41 8.27 -3.32
N LYS A 44 20.37 9.03 -2.79
CA LYS A 44 20.28 10.48 -2.52
C LYS A 44 20.32 11.32 -3.81
N VAL A 45 19.31 11.14 -4.65
CA VAL A 45 19.09 11.88 -5.91
C VAL A 45 17.67 12.44 -5.91
N PRO A 46 17.40 13.54 -6.63
CA PRO A 46 16.04 14.05 -6.76
C PRO A 46 15.15 13.04 -7.48
N HIS A 47 14.21 12.44 -6.76
CA HIS A 47 13.21 11.52 -7.32
C HIS A 47 11.94 12.27 -7.69
N ARG A 48 11.40 12.01 -8.90
CA ARG A 48 10.09 12.50 -9.30
C ARG A 48 9.04 11.46 -8.91
N HIS A 49 8.10 11.85 -8.06
CA HIS A 49 6.96 10.98 -7.73
C HIS A 49 5.92 11.02 -8.85
N PHE A 50 5.61 9.86 -9.42
CA PHE A 50 4.53 9.70 -10.40
C PHE A 50 3.32 9.05 -9.74
N VAL A 51 2.18 9.73 -9.77
CA VAL A 51 0.91 9.19 -9.27
C VAL A 51 0.09 8.73 -10.46
N LEU A 52 -0.03 7.42 -10.62
CA LEU A 52 -0.90 6.82 -11.62
C LEU A 52 -2.34 6.79 -11.10
N SER A 53 -3.15 7.74 -11.55
CA SER A 53 -4.58 7.74 -11.23
C SER A 53 -5.35 6.81 -12.17
N ILE A 54 -6.22 5.96 -11.62
CA ILE A 54 -7.11 5.14 -12.44
C ILE A 54 -8.18 6.07 -13.04
N PRO A 55 -8.27 6.15 -14.39
CA PRO A 55 -9.26 6.96 -15.08
C PRO A 55 -10.68 6.63 -14.62
N LYS A 56 -11.55 7.64 -14.54
CA LYS A 56 -12.94 7.46 -14.09
C LYS A 56 -13.67 6.36 -14.87
N ILE A 57 -13.38 6.23 -16.17
CA ILE A 57 -13.99 5.21 -17.04
C ILE A 57 -13.59 3.78 -16.65
N LEU A 58 -12.43 3.58 -16.04
CA LEU A 58 -11.90 2.27 -15.67
C LEU A 58 -12.23 1.87 -14.21
N ARG A 59 -12.74 2.79 -13.38
CA ARG A 59 -13.09 2.50 -11.97
C ARG A 59 -14.23 1.49 -11.82
N GLN A 60 -15.08 1.36 -12.83
CA GLN A 60 -16.07 0.29 -12.93
C GLN A 60 -15.57 -0.74 -13.94
N THR A 61 -14.96 -1.80 -13.43
CA THR A 61 -14.45 -2.93 -14.21
C THR A 61 -15.61 -3.79 -14.72
N SER A 62 -16.20 -3.38 -15.84
CA SER A 62 -16.94 -4.32 -16.69
C SER A 62 -15.97 -5.00 -17.67
N PRO A 63 -16.21 -6.27 -18.06
CA PRO A 63 -15.33 -7.00 -18.97
C PRO A 63 -15.04 -6.26 -20.30
N ALA A 64 -16.01 -5.47 -20.79
CA ALA A 64 -15.85 -4.64 -21.99
C ALA A 64 -14.80 -3.52 -21.81
N ARG A 65 -14.63 -2.99 -20.60
CA ARG A 65 -13.69 -1.91 -20.28
C ARG A 65 -12.27 -2.39 -20.03
N ILE A 66 -12.06 -3.67 -19.70
CA ILE A 66 -10.71 -4.24 -19.55
C ILE A 66 -9.92 -4.15 -20.86
N LYS A 67 -10.57 -4.22 -22.02
CA LYS A 67 -9.93 -4.01 -23.33
C LYS A 67 -9.34 -2.61 -23.51
N LEU A 68 -9.91 -1.60 -22.84
CA LEU A 68 -9.38 -0.23 -22.86
C LEU A 68 -8.09 -0.09 -22.04
N LEU A 69 -7.81 -0.99 -21.10
CA LEU A 69 -6.57 -0.95 -20.31
C LEU A 69 -5.33 -1.11 -21.20
N LYS A 70 -5.38 -2.06 -22.15
CA LYS A 70 -4.32 -2.24 -23.17
C LYS A 70 -4.18 -1.02 -24.08
N ARG A 71 -5.28 -0.28 -24.29
CA ARG A 71 -5.33 1.00 -25.02
C ARG A 71 -4.88 2.19 -24.14
N TYR A 72 -4.75 2.04 -22.83
CA TYR A 72 -4.28 3.11 -21.96
C TYR A 72 -2.76 3.01 -21.77
N ASP A 73 -2.23 1.78 -21.67
CA ASP A 73 -0.79 1.51 -21.56
C ASP A 73 0.03 2.16 -22.69
N TRP A 74 -0.38 2.03 -23.96
CA TRP A 74 0.37 2.67 -25.07
C TRP A 74 0.37 4.20 -24.97
N MET A 75 -0.69 4.79 -24.44
CA MET A 75 -0.85 6.25 -24.40
C MET A 75 0.10 6.87 -23.36
N TYR A 76 0.46 6.10 -22.32
CA TYR A 76 1.43 6.50 -21.30
C TYR A 76 2.86 6.06 -21.62
N ALA A 77 3.07 4.95 -22.32
CA ALA A 77 4.40 4.52 -22.79
C ALA A 77 5.02 5.48 -23.83
N SER A 78 4.23 6.38 -24.42
CA SER A 78 4.70 7.43 -25.35
C SER A 78 5.02 8.77 -24.66
N GLN A 79 4.91 8.87 -23.34
CA GLN A 79 5.28 10.06 -22.56
C GLN A 79 6.71 9.98 -21.98
N GLU A 80 7.44 8.90 -22.26
CA GLU A 80 8.87 8.72 -21.96
C GLU A 80 9.76 9.01 -23.17
#